data_AF-A0A3N5XBZ1-F1
#
_entry.id   AF-A0A3N5XBZ1-F1
#
_cell.length_a   1.000
_cell.length_b   1.000
_cell.length_c   1.000
_cell.angle_alpha   90.00
_cell.angle_beta   90.00
_cell.angle_gamma   90.00
#
_symmetry.space_group_name_H-M   'P 1'
#
loop_
_entity.id
_entity.type
_entity.pdbx_description
1 polymer ?
#
loop_
_entity_poly.entity_id
_entity_poly.type
_entity_poly.pdbx_seq_one_letter_code
_entity_poly.pdbx_strand_id
1 'polypeptide(L)'
;NPRQQLIEVLRRFNLFEAAKPFQRCLHCNGLLQPADKAAISDRLLPKTGQYYDEFCHCPACDRVYWKGSHYRRMRQFIDSVLQTDR
;
A
#
# COMPACT_ATOMS: atom_id res chain seq x y z
N ASN A 1 8.60 -18.97 11.07
CA ASN A 1 7.27 -18.34 10.91
C ASN A 1 7.47 -16.89 10.47
N PRO A 2 7.14 -16.52 9.22
CA PRO A 2 7.43 -15.19 8.67
C PRO A 2 6.83 -14.02 9.47
N ARG A 3 5.65 -14.21 10.07
CA ARG A 3 5.02 -13.16 10.89
C ARG A 3 5.80 -12.92 12.18
N GLN A 4 6.26 -13.99 12.83
CA GLN A 4 7.07 -13.87 14.05
C GLN A 4 8.41 -13.17 13.76
N GLN A 5 9.07 -13.52 12.65
CA GLN A 5 10.32 -12.87 12.23
C GLN A 5 10.11 -11.38 11.92
N LEU A 6 9.00 -11.01 11.27
CA LEU A 6 8.69 -9.61 11.03
C LEU A 6 8.55 -8.83 12.33
N ILE A 7 7.81 -9.36 13.32
CA ILE A 7 7.64 -8.71 14.63
C ILE A 7 8.98 -8.56 15.35
N GLU A 8 9.84 -9.58 15.29
CA GLU A 8 11.19 -9.54 15.86
C GLU A 8 12.03 -8.41 15.25
N VAL A 9 12.03 -8.27 13.92
CA VAL A 9 12.75 -7.20 13.22
C VAL A 9 12.20 -5.83 13.62
N LEU A 10 10.87 -5.67 13.63
CA LEU A 10 10.25 -4.39 14.01
C LEU A 10 10.63 -3.97 15.44
N ARG A 11 10.63 -4.92 16.38
CA ARG A 11 11.01 -4.69 17.77
C ARG A 11 12.51 -4.41 17.93
N ARG A 12 13.36 -5.20 17.28
CA ARG A 12 14.83 -5.06 17.39
C ARG A 12 15.31 -3.68 16.95
N PHE A 13 14.62 -3.07 16.00
CA PHE A 13 15.00 -1.79 15.39
C PHE A 13 14.05 -0.62 15.73
N ASN A 14 13.11 -0.80 16.67
CA ASN A 14 12.12 0.23 17.05
C ASN A 14 11.37 0.85 15.85
N LEU A 15 10.86 0.00 14.95
CA LEU A 15 10.26 0.43 13.68
C LEU A 15 8.73 0.55 13.71
N PHE A 16 8.07 0.21 14.81
CA PHE A 16 6.60 0.22 14.90
C PHE A 16 6.01 1.62 14.58
N GLU A 17 6.54 2.67 15.21
CA GLU A 17 6.11 4.06 14.98
C GLU A 17 6.64 4.66 13.66
N ALA A 18 7.69 4.06 13.10
CA ALA A 18 8.28 4.51 11.83
C ALA A 18 7.55 3.94 10.60
N ALA A 19 6.65 2.97 10.79
CA ALA A 19 5.96 2.30 9.70
C ALA A 19 5.09 3.29 8.91
N LYS A 20 5.38 3.44 7.61
CA LYS A 20 4.57 4.24 6.67
C LYS A 20 4.03 3.35 5.53
N PRO A 21 2.98 2.56 5.78
CA PRO A 21 2.41 1.67 4.79
C PRO A 21 1.95 2.37 3.51
N PHE A 22 1.97 1.65 2.39
CA PHE A 22 1.43 2.09 1.09
C PHE A 22 2.08 3.34 0.48
N GLN A 23 3.31 3.67 0.87
CA GLN A 23 4.11 4.72 0.23
C GLN A 23 4.96 4.24 -0.95
N ARG A 24 5.17 2.93 -1.07
CA ARG A 24 6.07 2.32 -2.06
C ARG A 24 5.33 1.38 -3.00
N CYS A 25 5.79 1.36 -4.25
CA CYS A 25 5.33 0.46 -5.28
C CYS A 25 5.66 -1.00 -4.90
N LEU A 26 4.66 -1.88 -4.95
CA LEU A 26 4.84 -3.30 -4.69
C LEU A 26 5.66 -4.04 -5.76
N HIS A 27 5.91 -3.39 -6.90
CA HIS A 27 6.67 -3.98 -8.01
C HIS A 27 8.13 -3.53 -8.03
N CYS A 28 8.39 -2.23 -7.94
CA CYS A 28 9.76 -1.68 -8.07
C CYS A 28 10.25 -0.91 -6.84
N ASN A 29 9.49 -0.86 -5.75
CA ASN A 29 9.83 -0.16 -4.50
C ASN A 29 9.97 1.39 -4.60
N GLY A 30 9.68 1.97 -5.77
CA GLY A 30 9.64 3.43 -5.98
C GLY A 30 8.53 4.11 -5.16
N LEU A 31 8.71 5.40 -4.85
CA LEU A 31 7.70 6.17 -4.11
C LEU A 31 6.44 6.37 -4.97
N LEU A 32 5.28 6.12 -4.36
CA LEU A 32 4.00 6.37 -4.99
C LEU A 32 3.64 7.85 -4.90
N GLN A 33 2.98 8.35 -5.95
CA GLN A 33 2.44 9.69 -6.02
C GLN A 33 0.93 9.63 -6.18
N PRO A 34 0.16 10.59 -5.62
CA PRO A 34 -1.25 10.74 -5.94
C PRO A 34 -1.44 10.82 -7.46
N ALA A 35 -2.52 10.24 -7.96
CA ALA A 35 -2.87 10.26 -9.37
C ALA A 35 -4.27 10.84 -9.54
N ASP A 36 -4.40 11.84 -10.42
CA ASP A 36 -5.70 12.32 -10.85
C ASP A 36 -6.38 11.22 -11.67
N LYS A 37 -7.64 10.93 -11.33
CA LYS A 37 -8.49 9.97 -12.03
C LYS A 37 -8.64 10.31 -13.51
N ALA A 38 -8.74 11.59 -13.85
CA ALA A 38 -8.84 12.04 -15.24
C ALA A 38 -7.55 11.73 -16.01
N ALA A 39 -6.38 11.86 -15.39
CA ALA A 39 -5.10 11.61 -16.03
C ALA A 39 -4.80 10.11 -16.27
N ILE A 40 -5.53 9.22 -15.60
CA ILE A 40 -5.31 7.77 -15.67
C ILE A 40 -6.54 6.99 -16.15
N SER A 41 -7.62 7.66 -16.55
CA SER A 41 -8.92 7.06 -16.88
C SER A 41 -8.79 5.93 -17.89
N ASP A 42 -7.96 6.12 -18.91
CA ASP A 42 -7.76 5.19 -20.03
C ASP A 42 -7.06 3.89 -19.61
N ARG A 43 -6.50 3.88 -18.41
CA ARG A 43 -5.76 2.77 -17.81
C ARG A 43 -6.61 2.02 -16.78
N LEU A 44 -7.76 2.56 -16.39
CA LEU A 44 -8.65 1.96 -15.41
C LEU A 44 -9.60 0.98 -16.07
N LEU A 45 -9.84 -0.15 -15.40
CA LEU A 45 -10.98 -1.00 -15.75
C LEU A 45 -12.28 -0.21 -15.51
N PRO A 46 -13.34 -0.42 -16.32
CA PRO A 46 -14.56 0.38 -16.24
C PRO A 46 -15.16 0.47 -14.83
N LYS A 47 -15.27 -0.67 -14.13
CA LYS A 47 -15.78 -0.71 -12.75
C LYS A 47 -14.82 -0.04 -11.75
N THR A 48 -13.52 -0.12 -11.99
CA THR A 48 -12.53 0.55 -11.12
C THR A 48 -12.68 2.06 -11.23
N GLY A 49 -12.78 2.59 -12.45
CA GLY A 49 -13.07 4.00 -12.68
C GLY A 49 -14.45 4.42 -12.16
N GLN A 50 -15.44 3.53 -12.14
CA GLN A 50 -16.76 3.87 -11.62
C GLN A 50 -16.81 3.97 -10.09
N TYR A 51 -16.15 3.05 -9.37
CA TYR A 51 -16.36 2.87 -7.92
C TYR A 51 -15.26 3.45 -7.03
N TYR A 52 -14.17 3.96 -7.60
CA TYR A 52 -13.04 4.49 -6.83
C TYR A 52 -12.62 5.86 -7.36
N ASP A 53 -12.21 6.73 -6.45
CA ASP A 53 -11.80 8.11 -6.75
C ASP A 53 -10.38 8.43 -6.24
N GLU A 54 -9.84 7.63 -5.33
CA GLU A 54 -8.49 7.80 -4.81
C GLU A 54 -7.52 6.82 -5.47
N PHE A 55 -6.57 7.38 -6.21
CA PHE A 55 -5.55 6.62 -6.92
C PHE A 55 -4.15 7.12 -6.58
N CYS A 56 -3.21 6.19 -6.59
CA CYS A 56 -1.78 6.49 -6.62
C CYS A 56 -1.14 5.81 -7.82
N HIS A 57 -0.10 6.41 -8.38
CA HIS A 57 0.71 5.77 -9.41
C HIS A 57 2.19 5.76 -9.01
N CYS A 58 2.95 4.83 -9.59
CA CYS A 58 4.40 4.83 -9.50
C CYS A 58 4.98 5.50 -10.74
N PRO A 59 5.75 6.60 -10.64
CA PRO A 59 6.34 7.25 -11.81
C PRO A 59 7.48 6.44 -12.46
N ALA A 60 7.99 5.40 -11.78
CA ALA A 60 9.12 4.59 -12.29
C ALA A 60 8.68 3.37 -13.10
N CYS A 61 7.48 2.82 -12.86
CA CYS A 61 6.97 1.64 -13.58
C CYS A 61 5.50 1.77 -13.98
N ASP A 62 4.96 2.97 -13.88
CA ASP A 62 3.60 3.39 -14.21
C ASP A 62 2.45 2.66 -13.51
N ARG A 63 2.68 1.68 -12.64
CA ARG A 63 1.59 0.94 -11.98
C ARG A 63 0.66 1.87 -11.20
N VAL A 64 -0.65 1.63 -11.33
CA VAL A 64 -1.72 2.33 -10.63
C VAL A 64 -2.26 1.47 -9.49
N TYR A 65 -2.55 2.10 -8.34
CA TYR A 65 -3.06 1.49 -7.13
C TYR A 65 -4.28 2.27 -6.61
N TRP A 66 -5.23 1.57 -5.98
CA TRP A 66 -6.42 2.14 -5.36
C TRP A 66 -6.83 1.32 -4.14
N LYS A 67 -7.71 1.88 -3.29
CA LYS A 67 -8.16 1.27 -2.02
C LYS A 67 -9.23 0.19 -2.20
N GLY A 68 -8.95 -0.82 -3.03
CA GLY A 68 -9.82 -1.97 -3.27
C GLY A 68 -9.76 -3.07 -2.20
N SER A 69 -10.27 -4.27 -2.52
CA SER A 69 -10.27 -5.43 -1.61
C SER A 69 -8.86 -5.87 -1.18
N HIS A 70 -7.89 -5.83 -2.08
CA HIS A 70 -6.49 -6.17 -1.77
C HIS A 70 -5.89 -5.20 -0.75
N TYR A 71 -6.10 -3.90 -0.93
CA TYR A 71 -5.70 -2.88 0.04
C TYR A 71 -6.28 -3.15 1.43
N ARG A 72 -7.58 -3.48 1.51
CA ARG A 72 -8.24 -3.78 2.80
C ARG A 72 -7.59 -4.97 3.52
N ARG A 73 -7.31 -6.07 2.80
CA ARG A 73 -6.65 -7.25 3.37
C ARG A 73 -5.23 -6.92 3.85
N MET A 74 -4.46 -6.19 3.06
CA MET A 74 -3.11 -5.75 3.46
C MET A 74 -3.16 -4.84 4.68
N ARG A 75 -4.12 -3.90 4.73
CA ARG A 75 -4.32 -2.99 5.86
C ARG A 75 -4.58 -3.76 7.15
N GLN A 76 -5.53 -4.70 7.12
CA GLN A 76 -5.84 -5.57 8.26
C GLN A 76 -4.62 -6.35 8.75
N PHE A 77 -3.84 -6.94 7.83
CA PHE A 77 -2.61 -7.63 8.20
C PHE A 77 -1.60 -6.69 8.86
N ILE A 78 -1.34 -5.53 8.27
CA ILE A 78 -0.39 -4.54 8.80
C ILE A 78 -0.82 -4.06 10.18
N ASP A 79 -2.10 -3.70 10.35
CA ASP A 79 -2.65 -3.24 11.62
C ASP A 79 -2.51 -4.34 12.69
N SER A 80 -2.75 -5.61 12.32
CA SER A 80 -2.57 -6.74 13.24
C SER A 80 -1.11 -6.99 13.68
N VAL A 81 -0.13 -6.53 12.88
CA VAL A 81 1.29 -6.61 13.23
C VAL A 81 1.67 -5.42 14.11
N LEU A 82 1.26 -4.21 13.72
CA LEU A 82 1.61 -2.98 14.44
C LEU A 82 0.95 -2.91 15.83
N GLN A 83 -0.20 -3.56 16.03
CA GLN A 83 -0.85 -3.66 17.34
C GLN A 83 -0.21 -4.68 18.29
N THR A 84 0.78 -5.47 17.85
CA THR A 84 1.43 -6.50 18.69
C THR A 84 2.41 -5.90 19.72
N ASP A 85 2.78 -4.63 19.58
CA ASP A 85 3.70 -3.92 20.49
C ASP A 85 2.96 -2.97 21.46
N ARG A 86 1.66 -3.22 21.69
CA ARG A 86 0.89 -2.56 22.77
C ARG A 86 1.06 -3.26 24.10
#